data_AF-A0A9P0P2N7-F1
#
_entry.id   AF-A0A9P0P2N7-F1
#
_cell.length_a   1.000
_cell.length_b   1.000
_cell.length_c   1.000
_cell.angle_alpha   90.00
_cell.angle_beta   90.00
_cell.angle_gamma   90.00
#
_symmetry.space_group_name_H-M   'P 1'
#
loop_
_entity.id
_entity.type
_entity.pdbx_description
1 polymer ?
#
loop_
_entity_poly.entity_id
_entity_poly.type
_entity_poly.pdbx_seq_one_letter_code
_entity_poly.pdbx_strand_id
1 'polypeptide(L)'
;MLKRPERFIIKCAQLHNSYIQSLHTTVCLSSQERLQSFRTNEENPLNHNESNTAQFYKLLESDKAKLFVHGGLPKSFETQAKTFNETCLMIRQPALDVINCMKNIDYNKPAVRFVLYGKKGTGKSLAMAHILHYAFKQDFLIVHVPWVGNWMRRCKEQSNSESKEGYIDINLDAAGWLLHFKTQNAHILSKPKLKTSRDHVWSKRETTPKDSPLLELIEHGIARIKYASETVNAICEEIKILSNDGKCRTIVAIDGYNAFFYRITRVFTVKKEPVLPEKVTLTEGFLNLTKFDWKNGVIIVTVDEIAIAEKDQISHLPRYLLGKQGFEHLDPFVPILVSNYTKKEVLSCLDYYKERKWIQPYPGLENEVEFVSASNPYKLMKICASL
;
A
#
# COMPACT_ATOMS: atom_id res chain seq x y z
N MET A 1 -17.46 29.93 -90.23
CA MET A 1 -17.41 30.31 -88.80
C MET A 1 -18.85 30.46 -88.30
N LEU A 2 -19.39 29.39 -87.71
CA LEU A 2 -20.78 29.28 -87.28
C LEU A 2 -20.93 29.75 -85.82
N LYS A 3 -21.88 30.68 -85.58
CA LYS A 3 -22.40 31.10 -84.26
C LYS A 3 -23.51 30.16 -83.80
N ARG A 4 -23.59 29.89 -82.49
CA ARG A 4 -24.79 29.70 -81.61
C ARG A 4 -24.41 28.88 -80.35
N PRO A 5 -25.21 28.86 -79.25
CA PRO A 5 -25.88 29.97 -78.55
C PRO A 5 -25.82 29.85 -77.00
N GLU A 6 -26.32 30.88 -76.31
CA GLU A 6 -26.54 30.97 -74.85
C GLU A 6 -27.55 29.95 -74.29
N ARG A 7 -27.39 29.56 -73.01
CA ARG A 7 -28.49 29.11 -72.14
C ARG A 7 -28.30 29.60 -70.70
N PHE A 8 -29.41 30.17 -70.22
CA PHE A 8 -29.72 30.67 -68.87
C PHE A 8 -29.76 29.57 -67.78
N ILE A 9 -29.82 30.02 -66.51
CA ILE A 9 -30.74 29.61 -65.41
C ILE A 9 -30.02 29.24 -64.10
N ILE A 10 -29.96 30.14 -63.09
CA ILE A 10 -30.86 30.40 -61.92
C ILE A 10 -30.18 29.97 -60.59
N LYS A 11 -30.14 30.91 -59.64
CA LYS A 11 -29.89 30.71 -58.20
C LYS A 11 -31.10 30.02 -57.56
N CYS A 12 -30.87 28.98 -56.75
CA CYS A 12 -31.85 28.55 -55.74
C CYS A 12 -31.18 28.40 -54.38
N ALA A 13 -31.77 29.10 -53.41
CA ALA A 13 -31.48 28.99 -51.99
C ALA A 13 -32.32 27.87 -51.36
N GLN A 14 -31.73 27.22 -50.36
CA GLN A 14 -32.30 26.55 -49.18
C GLN A 14 -33.42 25.51 -49.34
N LEU A 15 -33.21 24.33 -48.76
CA LEU A 15 -34.14 23.70 -47.80
C LEU A 15 -33.47 22.55 -47.03
N HIS A 16 -33.88 22.40 -45.78
CA HIS A 16 -33.38 21.55 -44.69
C HIS A 16 -33.28 20.05 -45.02
N ASN A 17 -32.26 19.38 -44.45
CA ASN A 17 -32.54 18.22 -43.60
C ASN A 17 -31.41 17.95 -42.59
N SER A 18 -31.86 17.82 -41.34
CA SER A 18 -31.12 17.58 -40.11
C SER A 18 -30.38 16.25 -40.10
N TYR A 19 -29.06 16.31 -39.86
CA TYR A 19 -28.33 15.22 -39.23
C TYR A 19 -27.59 15.78 -38.01
N ILE A 20 -28.02 15.29 -36.84
CA ILE A 20 -27.48 15.59 -35.54
C ILE A 20 -26.03 15.07 -35.50
N GLN A 21 -25.06 15.99 -35.49
CA GLN A 21 -23.73 15.72 -34.96
C GLN A 21 -23.65 16.35 -33.56
N SER A 22 -23.78 15.50 -32.54
CA SER A 22 -23.47 15.87 -31.16
C SER A 22 -21.97 16.14 -31.04
N LEU A 23 -21.59 17.41 -31.17
CA LEU A 23 -20.26 17.88 -30.80
C LEU A 23 -20.15 17.84 -29.27
N HIS A 24 -19.44 16.84 -28.75
CA HIS A 24 -18.86 16.95 -27.41
C HIS A 24 -17.80 18.04 -27.45
N THR A 25 -18.18 19.22 -26.98
CA THR A 25 -17.25 20.34 -26.75
C THR A 25 -16.35 19.95 -25.58
N THR A 26 -15.20 19.34 -25.87
CA THR A 26 -14.11 19.24 -24.90
C THR A 26 -13.55 20.64 -24.73
N VAL A 27 -13.95 21.33 -23.67
CA VAL A 27 -13.38 22.63 -23.30
C VAL A 27 -11.91 22.39 -22.94
N CYS A 28 -10.99 22.84 -23.80
CA CYS A 28 -9.57 22.93 -23.47
C CYS A 28 -9.41 24.06 -22.44
N LEU A 29 -9.26 23.70 -21.17
CA LEU A 29 -8.89 24.64 -20.10
C LEU A 29 -7.59 25.35 -20.44
N SER A 30 -7.47 26.61 -20.03
CA SER A 30 -6.22 27.36 -20.17
C SER A 30 -5.09 26.67 -19.39
N SER A 31 -3.84 26.78 -19.87
CA SER A 31 -2.67 26.13 -19.24
C SER A 31 -2.48 26.54 -17.77
N GLN A 32 -2.93 27.74 -17.38
CA GLN A 32 -2.89 28.24 -16.00
C GLN A 32 -3.98 27.65 -15.11
N GLU A 33 -5.20 27.44 -15.62
CA GLU A 33 -6.27 26.76 -14.85
C GLU A 33 -5.99 25.26 -14.66
N ARG A 34 -5.35 24.63 -15.65
CA ARG A 34 -4.92 23.21 -15.56
C ARG A 34 -3.91 23.00 -14.44
N LEU A 35 -2.98 23.93 -14.25
CA LEU A 35 -1.94 23.90 -13.22
C LEU A 35 -2.48 24.03 -11.78
N GLN A 36 -3.69 24.57 -11.58
CA GLN A 36 -4.33 24.59 -10.25
C GLN A 36 -5.20 23.36 -9.96
N SER A 37 -5.43 22.49 -10.95
CA SER A 37 -6.40 21.39 -10.82
C SER A 37 -5.82 20.07 -10.29
N PHE A 38 -4.51 19.84 -10.42
CA PHE A 38 -3.91 18.53 -10.09
C PHE A 38 -3.50 18.39 -8.62
N ARG A 39 -3.43 19.48 -7.85
CA ARG A 39 -3.31 19.41 -6.39
C ARG A 39 -4.68 19.57 -5.75
N THR A 40 -4.85 18.99 -4.58
CA THR A 40 -6.00 19.28 -3.71
C THR A 40 -5.58 20.16 -2.55
N ASN A 41 -6.47 21.05 -2.12
CA ASN A 41 -6.33 21.81 -0.88
C ASN A 41 -6.71 20.97 0.36
N GLU A 42 -7.35 19.84 0.15
CA GLU A 42 -7.68 18.89 1.21
C GLU A 42 -6.48 17.95 1.44
N GLU A 43 -5.75 18.20 2.52
CA GLU A 43 -4.61 17.36 2.93
C GLU A 43 -5.05 16.20 3.86
N ASN A 44 -6.25 16.28 4.43
CA ASN A 44 -6.74 15.30 5.38
C ASN A 44 -7.42 14.11 4.68
N PRO A 45 -6.86 12.89 4.77
CA PRO A 45 -7.40 11.70 4.09
C PRO A 45 -8.81 11.32 4.53
N LEU A 46 -9.32 11.84 5.64
CA LEU A 46 -10.69 11.60 6.10
C LEU A 46 -11.74 12.18 5.15
N ASN A 47 -11.42 13.32 4.53
CA ASN A 47 -12.33 14.11 3.71
C ASN A 47 -12.20 13.82 2.21
N HIS A 48 -11.21 13.01 1.82
CA HIS A 48 -11.04 12.62 0.43
C HIS A 48 -12.25 11.84 -0.07
N ASN A 49 -12.73 12.23 -1.24
CA ASN A 49 -13.85 11.61 -1.94
C ASN A 49 -13.57 11.57 -3.46
N GLU A 50 -14.54 11.09 -4.24
CA GLU A 50 -14.39 10.91 -5.69
C GLU A 50 -14.07 12.21 -6.45
N SER A 51 -14.47 13.38 -5.93
CA SER A 51 -14.12 14.67 -6.55
C SER A 51 -12.62 14.94 -6.53
N ASN A 52 -11.91 14.40 -5.53
CA ASN A 52 -10.46 14.56 -5.38
C ASN A 52 -9.65 13.52 -6.16
N THR A 53 -10.30 12.58 -6.86
CA THR A 53 -9.63 11.54 -7.63
C THR A 53 -8.70 12.15 -8.68
N ALA A 54 -7.50 11.58 -8.79
CA ALA A 54 -6.37 12.03 -9.61
C ALA A 54 -5.72 13.34 -9.15
N GLN A 55 -6.03 13.84 -7.96
CA GLN A 55 -5.33 14.98 -7.37
C GLN A 55 -4.25 14.53 -6.38
N PHE A 56 -3.22 15.35 -6.21
CA PHE A 56 -2.15 15.14 -5.23
C PHE A 56 -2.46 15.91 -3.95
N TYR A 57 -2.47 15.19 -2.83
CA TYR A 57 -2.47 15.82 -1.50
C TYR A 57 -1.06 15.74 -0.91
N LYS A 58 -0.71 16.75 -0.11
CA LYS A 58 0.58 16.80 0.57
C LYS A 58 0.50 15.99 1.86
N LEU A 59 1.42 15.06 2.05
CA LEU A 59 1.60 14.37 3.32
C LEU A 59 2.48 15.24 4.23
N LEU A 60 1.92 15.70 5.35
CA LEU A 60 2.64 16.50 6.33
C LEU A 60 3.88 15.74 6.85
N GLU A 61 5.00 16.43 6.97
CA GLU A 61 6.27 15.81 7.38
C GLU A 61 6.17 15.22 8.80
N SER A 62 5.34 15.81 9.67
CA SER A 62 5.05 15.29 11.01
C SER A 62 4.32 13.95 11.00
N ASP A 63 3.38 13.75 10.07
CA ASP A 63 2.64 12.49 9.93
C ASP A 63 3.51 11.44 9.23
N LYS A 64 4.23 11.86 8.18
CA LYS A 64 5.20 11.01 7.48
C LYS A 64 6.29 10.48 8.41
N ALA A 65 6.83 11.34 9.28
CA ALA A 65 7.86 10.96 10.25
C ALA A 65 7.33 9.93 11.27
N LYS A 66 6.04 9.92 11.57
CA LYS A 66 5.45 8.91 12.46
C LYS A 66 5.13 7.63 11.72
N LEU A 67 4.58 7.74 10.51
CA LEU A 67 4.06 6.59 9.77
C LEU A 67 5.10 5.79 9.00
N PHE A 68 6.08 6.46 8.41
CA PHE A 68 6.91 5.87 7.36
C PHE A 68 8.42 5.94 7.63
N VAL A 69 8.86 6.30 8.84
CA VAL A 69 10.31 6.41 9.18
C VAL A 69 11.07 5.09 9.02
N HIS A 70 10.45 3.97 9.37
CA HIS A 70 11.08 2.65 9.22
C HIS A 70 10.57 1.87 7.99
N GLY A 71 9.91 2.55 7.06
CA GLY A 71 9.46 2.01 5.78
C GLY A 71 7.97 2.17 5.49
N GLY A 72 7.54 1.70 4.32
CA GLY A 72 6.15 1.75 3.85
C GLY A 72 5.98 2.56 2.57
N LEU A 73 6.93 3.45 2.30
CA LEU A 73 7.06 4.10 1.00
C LEU A 73 8.11 3.36 0.16
N PRO A 74 7.86 3.13 -1.14
CA PRO A 74 8.87 2.56 -2.03
C PRO A 74 10.11 3.45 -2.12
N LYS A 75 11.32 2.87 -2.07
CA LYS A 75 12.59 3.62 -2.11
C LYS A 75 12.71 4.59 -3.31
N SER A 76 12.19 4.20 -4.47
CA SER A 76 12.20 5.07 -5.66
C SER A 76 11.32 6.29 -5.47
N PHE A 77 10.18 6.14 -4.79
CA PHE A 77 9.29 7.24 -4.43
C PHE A 77 9.93 8.11 -3.34
N GLU A 78 10.59 7.54 -2.34
CA GLU A 78 11.32 8.32 -1.33
C GLU A 78 12.43 9.18 -1.94
N THR A 79 13.15 8.63 -2.91
CA THR A 79 14.19 9.37 -3.65
C THR A 79 13.56 10.54 -4.41
N GLN A 80 12.45 10.30 -5.11
CA GLN A 80 11.72 11.35 -5.81
C GLN A 80 11.19 12.43 -4.85
N ALA A 81 10.55 12.04 -3.75
CA ALA A 81 10.03 12.95 -2.73
C ALA A 81 11.14 13.81 -2.11
N LYS A 82 12.31 13.21 -1.87
CA LYS A 82 13.51 13.95 -1.42
C LYS A 82 13.97 14.96 -2.45
N THR A 83 14.04 14.59 -3.73
CA THR A 83 14.42 15.50 -4.82
C THR A 83 13.41 16.65 -4.97
N PHE A 84 12.12 16.37 -4.80
CA PHE A 84 11.06 17.39 -4.86
C PHE A 84 10.94 18.20 -3.58
N ASN A 85 11.66 17.86 -2.51
CA ASN A 85 11.54 18.50 -1.19
C ASN A 85 10.08 18.55 -0.68
N GLU A 86 9.26 17.57 -1.09
CA GLU A 86 7.90 17.39 -0.60
C GLU A 86 7.44 15.95 -0.85
N THR A 87 6.51 15.47 -0.03
CA THR A 87 5.93 14.14 -0.19
C THR A 87 4.46 14.29 -0.53
N CYS A 88 4.12 14.14 -1.82
CA CYS A 88 2.74 14.21 -2.29
C CYS A 88 2.26 12.85 -2.79
N LEU A 89 1.06 12.45 -2.39
CA LEU A 89 0.43 11.21 -2.80
C LEU A 89 -0.78 11.51 -3.68
N MET A 90 -0.90 10.82 -4.80
CA MET A 90 -2.08 10.92 -5.66
C MET A 90 -3.24 10.14 -5.05
N ILE A 91 -4.41 10.77 -4.96
CA ILE A 91 -5.66 10.14 -4.55
C ILE A 91 -6.17 9.29 -5.71
N ARG A 92 -6.19 7.98 -5.50
CA ARG A 92 -6.62 7.00 -6.51
C ARG A 92 -7.85 6.23 -6.07
N GLN A 93 -8.65 5.80 -7.04
CA GLN A 93 -9.89 5.06 -6.80
C GLN A 93 -9.72 3.84 -5.89
N PRO A 94 -8.71 2.94 -6.08
CA PRO A 94 -8.59 1.75 -5.24
C PRO A 94 -8.40 2.03 -3.74
N ALA A 95 -7.74 3.15 -3.40
CA ALA A 95 -7.58 3.57 -2.00
C ALA A 95 -8.89 4.16 -1.45
N LEU A 96 -9.59 4.98 -2.25
CA LEU A 96 -10.90 5.53 -1.89
C LEU A 96 -11.94 4.43 -1.68
N ASP A 97 -11.97 3.40 -2.53
CA ASP A 97 -12.90 2.27 -2.40
C ASP A 97 -12.72 1.56 -1.05
N VAL A 98 -11.47 1.26 -0.67
CA VAL A 98 -11.18 0.63 0.62
C VAL A 98 -11.53 1.56 1.78
N ILE A 99 -11.19 2.86 1.70
CA ILE A 99 -11.54 3.84 2.74
C ILE A 99 -13.07 3.95 2.89
N ASN A 100 -13.81 3.97 1.79
CA ASN A 100 -15.27 4.01 1.79
C ASN A 100 -15.88 2.73 2.38
N CYS A 101 -15.29 1.56 2.09
CA CYS A 101 -15.67 0.33 2.78
C CYS A 101 -15.40 0.45 4.29
N MET A 102 -14.21 0.89 4.69
CA MET A 102 -13.84 1.06 6.10
C MET A 102 -14.78 1.98 6.87
N LYS A 103 -15.24 3.07 6.25
CA LYS A 103 -16.25 3.97 6.84
C LYS A 103 -17.58 3.28 7.14
N ASN A 104 -17.94 2.25 6.37
CA ASN A 104 -19.22 1.56 6.43
C ASN A 104 -19.16 0.16 7.05
N ILE A 105 -17.99 -0.29 7.51
CA ILE A 105 -17.82 -1.60 8.15
C ILE A 105 -18.47 -1.60 9.54
N ASP A 106 -19.22 -2.66 9.83
CA ASP A 106 -19.66 -2.98 11.20
C ASP A 106 -18.53 -3.71 11.95
N TYR A 107 -17.86 -2.99 12.84
CA TYR A 107 -16.73 -3.48 13.62
C TYR A 107 -17.08 -4.54 14.67
N ASN A 108 -18.37 -4.84 14.88
CA ASN A 108 -18.79 -5.97 15.72
C ASN A 108 -18.68 -7.32 15.00
N LYS A 109 -18.58 -7.30 13.67
CA LYS A 109 -18.43 -8.50 12.82
C LYS A 109 -16.96 -8.91 12.67
N PRO A 110 -16.71 -10.15 12.18
CA PRO A 110 -15.39 -10.60 11.77
C PRO A 110 -14.63 -9.59 10.91
N ALA A 111 -13.32 -9.49 11.13
CA ALA A 111 -12.44 -8.56 10.43
C ALA A 111 -12.49 -8.76 8.91
N VAL A 112 -12.78 -7.70 8.17
CA VAL A 112 -12.84 -7.72 6.70
C VAL A 112 -11.43 -7.73 6.13
N ARG A 113 -11.21 -8.56 5.10
CA ARG A 113 -9.92 -8.75 4.43
C ARG A 113 -9.96 -8.17 3.02
N PHE A 114 -9.07 -7.23 2.72
CA PHE A 114 -8.87 -6.64 1.40
C PHE A 114 -7.54 -7.12 0.81
N VAL A 115 -7.55 -7.53 -0.45
CA VAL A 115 -6.34 -7.94 -1.18
C VAL A 115 -6.12 -6.99 -2.36
N LEU A 116 -5.13 -6.11 -2.23
CA LEU A 116 -4.71 -5.22 -3.30
C LEU A 116 -3.82 -5.99 -4.27
N TYR A 117 -4.25 -6.10 -5.53
CA TYR A 117 -3.53 -6.83 -6.57
C TYR A 117 -3.47 -6.01 -7.85
N GLY A 118 -2.55 -6.36 -8.73
CA GLY A 118 -2.32 -5.60 -9.96
C GLY A 118 -0.90 -5.79 -10.47
N LYS A 119 -0.70 -5.46 -11.75
CA LYS A 119 0.59 -5.60 -12.43
C LYS A 119 1.71 -4.90 -11.67
N LYS A 120 2.95 -5.37 -11.87
CA LYS A 120 4.15 -4.69 -11.39
C LYS A 120 4.14 -3.19 -11.70
N GLY A 121 4.37 -2.37 -10.68
CA GLY A 121 4.50 -0.91 -10.83
C GLY A 121 3.20 -0.11 -10.93
N THR A 122 2.04 -0.69 -10.62
CA THR A 122 0.74 0.03 -10.62
C THR A 122 0.48 0.90 -9.39
N GLY A 123 1.36 0.89 -8.38
CA GLY A 123 1.22 1.75 -7.19
C GLY A 123 0.46 1.12 -6.01
N LYS A 124 0.43 -0.21 -5.90
CA LYS A 124 -0.21 -0.94 -4.78
C LYS A 124 0.26 -0.46 -3.40
N SER A 125 1.58 -0.36 -3.20
CA SER A 125 2.18 0.12 -1.94
C SER A 125 1.79 1.57 -1.63
N LEU A 126 1.70 2.44 -2.64
CA LEU A 126 1.29 3.84 -2.44
C LEU A 126 -0.22 3.94 -2.12
N ALA A 127 -1.06 3.09 -2.71
CA ALA A 127 -2.47 2.99 -2.33
C ALA A 127 -2.61 2.53 -0.87
N MET A 128 -1.84 1.52 -0.44
CA MET A 128 -1.77 1.11 0.97
C MET A 128 -1.29 2.25 1.88
N ALA A 129 -0.27 3.02 1.47
CA ALA A 129 0.22 4.17 2.23
C ALA A 129 -0.85 5.26 2.43
N HIS A 130 -1.68 5.52 1.42
CA HIS A 130 -2.84 6.43 1.55
C HIS A 130 -3.85 5.89 2.57
N ILE A 131 -4.17 4.59 2.54
CA ILE A 131 -5.09 3.96 3.50
C ILE A 131 -4.50 3.98 4.92
N LEU A 132 -3.20 3.76 5.07
CA LEU A 132 -2.49 3.86 6.35
C LEU A 132 -2.55 5.29 6.93
N HIS A 133 -2.40 6.30 6.07
CA HIS A 133 -2.55 7.69 6.50
C HIS A 133 -3.98 7.99 6.98
N TYR A 134 -5.00 7.47 6.29
CA TYR A 134 -6.39 7.53 6.76
C TYR A 134 -6.56 6.87 8.13
N ALA A 135 -6.04 5.65 8.30
CA ALA A 135 -6.16 4.88 9.54
C ALA A 135 -5.47 5.60 10.72
N PHE A 136 -4.31 6.23 10.46
CA PHE A 136 -3.62 7.05 11.44
C PHE A 136 -4.45 8.23 11.93
N LYS A 137 -5.10 8.95 11.01
CA LYS A 137 -5.98 10.07 11.35
C LYS A 137 -7.27 9.63 12.08
N GLN A 138 -7.64 8.35 12.00
CA GLN A 138 -8.77 7.74 12.71
C GLN A 138 -8.37 7.03 14.03
N ASP A 139 -7.14 7.22 14.53
CA ASP A 139 -6.63 6.57 15.74
C ASP A 139 -6.72 5.03 15.71
N PHE A 140 -6.51 4.40 14.53
CA PHE A 140 -6.34 2.95 14.46
C PHE A 140 -4.99 2.52 14.99
N LEU A 141 -4.95 1.40 15.71
CA LEU A 141 -3.72 0.69 16.01
C LEU A 141 -3.21 0.04 14.71
N ILE A 142 -2.08 0.52 14.20
CA ILE A 142 -1.53 0.12 12.91
C ILE A 142 -0.49 -0.98 13.10
N VAL A 143 -0.82 -2.18 12.62
CA VAL A 143 0.13 -3.29 12.46
C VAL A 143 0.57 -3.29 11.00
N HIS A 144 1.62 -2.53 10.69
CA HIS A 144 2.13 -2.41 9.33
C HIS A 144 3.43 -3.19 9.15
N VAL A 145 3.47 -4.03 8.10
CA VAL A 145 4.68 -4.72 7.64
C VAL A 145 5.07 -4.13 6.27
N PRO A 146 6.13 -3.28 6.23
CA PRO A 146 6.50 -2.54 5.03
C PRO A 146 6.81 -3.38 3.79
N TRP A 147 7.43 -4.55 3.96
CA TRP A 147 7.76 -5.46 2.85
C TRP A 147 8.20 -6.83 3.37
N VAL A 148 7.32 -7.84 3.27
CA VAL A 148 7.63 -9.22 3.73
C VAL A 148 8.80 -9.83 2.97
N GLY A 149 8.99 -9.46 1.70
CA GLY A 149 10.07 -9.98 0.88
C GLY A 149 11.48 -9.70 1.45
N ASN A 150 11.65 -8.69 2.31
CA ASN A 150 12.93 -8.44 2.98
C ASN A 150 13.24 -9.55 3.98
N TRP A 151 12.26 -9.97 4.78
CA TRP A 151 12.42 -11.05 5.75
C TRP A 151 12.76 -12.38 5.08
N MET A 152 12.18 -12.65 3.90
CA MET A 152 12.37 -13.94 3.21
C MET A 152 13.61 -14.00 2.32
N ARG A 153 14.12 -12.86 1.82
CA ARG A 153 15.18 -12.85 0.80
C ARG A 153 16.42 -12.04 1.19
N ARG A 154 16.31 -11.17 2.19
CA ARG A 154 17.33 -10.20 2.62
C ARG A 154 17.32 -10.08 4.15
N CYS A 155 17.07 -11.18 4.87
CA CYS A 155 17.16 -11.19 6.32
C CYS A 155 18.58 -10.79 6.75
N LYS A 156 18.67 -10.01 7.83
CA LYS A 156 19.95 -9.48 8.30
C LYS A 156 20.75 -10.51 9.08
N GLU A 157 20.04 -11.32 9.86
CA GLU A 157 20.58 -12.38 10.71
C GLU A 157 19.54 -13.50 10.77
N GLN A 158 20.01 -14.72 10.97
CA GLN A 158 19.20 -15.91 11.16
C GLN A 158 19.84 -16.79 12.23
N SER A 159 19.06 -17.27 13.17
CA SER A 159 19.49 -18.18 14.25
C SER A 159 18.43 -19.25 14.49
N ASN A 160 18.82 -20.39 15.07
CA ASN A 160 17.83 -21.40 15.45
C ASN A 160 16.94 -20.84 16.56
N SER A 161 15.64 -21.09 16.44
CA SER A 161 14.71 -20.69 17.48
C SER A 161 14.96 -21.46 18.77
N GLU A 162 15.03 -20.75 19.89
CA GLU A 162 15.18 -21.38 21.22
C GLU A 162 13.86 -21.88 21.79
N SER A 163 12.74 -21.27 21.37
CA SER A 163 11.40 -21.63 21.83
C SER A 163 10.79 -22.75 21.00
N LYS A 164 11.14 -22.87 19.71
CA LYS A 164 10.50 -23.81 18.80
C LYS A 164 11.51 -24.62 17.98
N GLU A 165 11.61 -25.92 18.28
CA GLU A 165 12.55 -26.81 17.60
C GLU A 165 12.25 -26.88 16.08
N GLY A 166 13.31 -26.72 15.28
CA GLY A 166 13.24 -26.78 13.81
C GLY A 166 12.81 -25.47 13.13
N TYR A 167 12.60 -24.40 13.89
CA TYR A 167 12.30 -23.06 13.38
C TYR A 167 13.55 -22.16 13.40
N ILE A 168 13.50 -21.12 12.57
CA ILE A 168 14.53 -20.09 12.47
C ILE A 168 13.97 -18.74 12.91
N ASP A 169 14.69 -18.08 13.79
CA ASP A 169 14.43 -16.73 14.23
C ASP A 169 15.21 -15.72 13.37
N ILE A 170 14.55 -14.62 13.03
CA ILE A 170 15.15 -13.48 12.32
C ILE A 170 15.08 -12.24 13.21
N ASN A 171 15.73 -12.37 14.36
CA ASN A 171 15.56 -11.49 15.52
C ASN A 171 15.92 -10.02 15.27
N LEU A 172 16.92 -9.70 14.43
CA LEU A 172 17.22 -8.31 14.07
C LEU A 172 16.11 -7.66 13.24
N ASP A 173 15.49 -8.42 12.33
CA ASP A 173 14.38 -7.93 11.53
C ASP A 173 13.11 -7.79 12.39
N ALA A 174 12.89 -8.72 13.33
CA ALA A 174 11.83 -8.64 14.33
C ALA A 174 11.98 -7.41 15.23
N ALA A 175 13.18 -7.16 15.80
CA ALA A 175 13.45 -5.99 16.62
C ALA A 175 13.30 -4.68 15.82
N GLY A 176 13.73 -4.67 14.56
CA GLY A 176 13.49 -3.55 13.65
C GLY A 176 12.00 -3.28 13.42
N TRP A 177 11.19 -4.33 13.31
CA TRP A 177 9.74 -4.20 13.21
C TRP A 177 9.10 -3.74 14.53
N LEU A 178 9.57 -4.21 15.69
CA LEU A 178 9.09 -3.73 16.99
C LEU A 178 9.33 -2.23 17.17
N LEU A 179 10.51 -1.75 16.76
CA LEU A 179 10.82 -0.32 16.74
C LEU A 179 9.89 0.44 15.79
N HIS A 180 9.64 -0.08 14.58
CA HIS A 180 8.67 0.47 13.64
C HIS A 180 7.26 0.58 14.26
N PHE A 181 6.78 -0.50 14.86
CA PHE A 181 5.47 -0.57 15.51
C PHE A 181 5.35 0.41 16.68
N LYS A 182 6.39 0.53 17.52
CA LYS A 182 6.46 1.50 18.63
C LYS A 182 6.35 2.93 18.14
N THR A 183 7.17 3.31 17.15
CA THR A 183 7.20 4.68 16.61
C THR A 183 5.87 5.04 15.95
N GLN A 184 5.31 4.13 15.14
CA GLN A 184 4.07 4.35 14.40
C GLN A 184 2.85 4.53 15.32
N ASN A 185 2.82 3.80 16.44
CA ASN A 185 1.67 3.75 17.34
C ASN A 185 1.90 4.47 18.67
N ALA A 186 2.93 5.31 18.80
CA ALA A 186 3.28 5.96 20.07
C ALA A 186 2.09 6.68 20.75
N HIS A 187 1.23 7.32 19.95
CA HIS A 187 0.02 8.02 20.40
C HIS A 187 -1.10 7.10 20.93
N ILE A 188 -1.12 5.83 20.51
CA ILE A 188 -2.10 4.82 20.94
C ILE A 188 -1.54 4.00 22.10
N LEU A 189 -0.26 3.64 22.03
CA LEU A 189 0.44 2.85 23.06
C LEU A 189 0.56 3.59 24.40
N SER A 190 0.49 4.92 24.39
CA SER A 190 0.42 5.73 25.61
C SER A 190 -0.94 5.64 26.33
N LYS A 191 -1.98 5.06 25.72
CA LYS A 191 -3.30 4.91 26.33
C LYS A 191 -3.27 3.79 27.39
N PRO A 192 -3.80 4.02 28.60
CA PRO A 192 -3.67 3.08 29.74
C PRO A 192 -4.49 1.79 29.59
N LYS A 193 -5.35 1.70 28.54
CA LYS A 193 -6.24 0.56 28.31
C LYS A 193 -5.55 -0.63 27.63
N LEU A 194 -4.36 -0.44 27.06
CA LEU A 194 -3.64 -1.47 26.32
C LEU A 194 -2.69 -2.22 27.26
N LYS A 195 -3.19 -3.32 27.80
CA LYS A 195 -2.48 -4.16 28.77
C LYS A 195 -2.42 -5.61 28.31
N THR A 196 -1.40 -6.33 28.76
CA THR A 196 -1.25 -7.77 28.52
C THR A 196 -2.36 -8.55 29.21
N SER A 197 -2.87 -9.58 28.54
CA SER A 197 -3.94 -10.44 29.06
C SER A 197 -3.43 -11.61 29.90
N ARG A 198 -2.15 -12.00 29.70
CA ARG A 198 -1.47 -13.10 30.39
C ARG A 198 -0.03 -12.76 30.75
N ASP A 199 0.57 -13.62 31.58
CA ASP A 199 2.00 -13.60 31.85
C ASP A 199 2.77 -14.12 30.64
N HIS A 200 3.80 -13.40 30.20
CA HIS A 200 4.70 -13.81 29.13
C HIS A 200 6.07 -14.14 29.72
N VAL A 201 6.43 -15.43 29.70
CA VAL A 201 7.66 -15.95 30.31
C VAL A 201 8.72 -16.10 29.21
N TRP A 202 9.81 -15.32 29.29
CA TRP A 202 10.91 -15.33 28.30
C TRP A 202 12.06 -16.25 28.74
N SER A 203 12.32 -16.27 30.05
CA SER A 203 13.33 -17.11 30.65
C SER A 203 12.95 -17.43 32.09
N LYS A 204 13.75 -18.27 32.77
CA LYS A 204 13.57 -18.57 34.20
C LYS A 204 13.64 -17.33 35.11
N ARG A 205 14.19 -16.21 34.62
CA ARG A 205 14.41 -14.97 35.39
C ARG A 205 13.64 -13.77 34.86
N GLU A 206 13.20 -13.81 33.60
CA GLU A 206 12.55 -12.68 32.93
C GLU A 206 11.11 -13.09 32.56
N THR A 207 10.14 -12.36 33.08
CA THR A 207 8.71 -12.55 32.82
C THR A 207 8.05 -11.18 32.78
N THR A 208 7.22 -10.95 31.78
CA THR A 208 6.35 -9.77 31.72
C THR A 208 5.00 -10.18 32.32
N PRO A 209 4.60 -9.65 33.48
CA PRO A 209 3.38 -10.08 34.14
C PRO A 209 2.13 -9.65 33.35
N LYS A 210 1.01 -10.29 33.67
CA LYS A 210 -0.32 -9.89 33.26
C LYS A 210 -0.60 -8.45 33.71
N ASP A 211 -1.43 -7.76 32.93
CA ASP A 211 -1.84 -6.37 33.15
C ASP A 211 -0.72 -5.32 33.02
N SER A 212 0.48 -5.74 32.57
CA SER A 212 1.55 -4.83 32.15
C SER A 212 1.14 -4.03 30.90
N PRO A 213 1.56 -2.77 30.74
CA PRO A 213 1.33 -2.01 29.52
C PRO A 213 1.90 -2.73 28.29
N LEU A 214 1.17 -2.71 27.17
CA LEU A 214 1.65 -3.31 25.92
C LEU A 214 2.99 -2.72 25.45
N LEU A 215 3.27 -1.46 25.82
CA LEU A 215 4.54 -0.80 25.55
C LEU A 215 5.73 -1.50 26.23
N GLU A 216 5.56 -2.01 27.46
CA GLU A 216 6.61 -2.71 28.20
C GLU A 216 7.01 -4.00 27.47
N LEU A 217 6.02 -4.73 26.94
CA LEU A 217 6.24 -5.92 26.11
C LEU A 217 7.06 -5.60 24.85
N ILE A 218 6.74 -4.50 24.18
CA ILE A 218 7.47 -4.05 22.97
C ILE A 218 8.92 -3.66 23.33
N GLU A 219 9.11 -2.92 24.42
CA GLU A 219 10.43 -2.50 24.88
C GLU A 219 11.30 -3.68 25.31
N HIS A 220 10.71 -4.71 25.92
CA HIS A 220 11.41 -5.95 26.22
C HIS A 220 12.01 -6.59 24.96
N GLY A 221 11.22 -6.78 23.90
CA GLY A 221 11.71 -7.38 22.66
C GLY A 221 12.75 -6.54 21.92
N ILE A 222 12.70 -5.21 22.06
CA ILE A 222 13.72 -4.31 21.51
C ILE A 222 15.04 -4.42 22.31
N ALA A 223 14.95 -4.43 23.65
CA ALA A 223 16.12 -4.49 24.53
C ALA A 223 16.76 -5.89 24.55
N ARG A 224 15.96 -6.94 24.41
CA ARG A 224 16.36 -8.35 24.37
C ARG A 224 16.10 -8.93 22.98
N ILE A 225 16.92 -8.52 22.02
CA ILE A 225 16.83 -8.93 20.60
C ILE A 225 16.67 -10.44 20.44
N LYS A 226 17.33 -11.23 21.30
CA LYS A 226 17.24 -12.69 21.33
C LYS A 226 15.80 -13.24 21.35
N TYR A 227 14.87 -12.54 22.01
CA TYR A 227 13.46 -12.95 22.11
C TYR A 227 12.54 -12.14 21.18
N ALA A 228 13.10 -11.33 20.26
CA ALA A 228 12.32 -10.39 19.48
C ALA A 228 11.28 -11.08 18.57
N SER A 229 11.64 -12.18 17.90
CA SER A 229 10.70 -12.91 17.02
C SER A 229 9.49 -13.44 17.80
N GLU A 230 9.74 -14.01 18.98
CA GLU A 230 8.69 -14.49 19.88
C GLU A 230 7.86 -13.35 20.47
N THR A 231 8.51 -12.24 20.83
CA THR A 231 7.83 -11.04 21.33
C THR A 231 6.85 -10.49 20.29
N VAL A 232 7.20 -10.50 19.00
CA VAL A 232 6.29 -10.10 17.92
C VAL A 232 5.05 -11.01 17.87
N ASN A 233 5.24 -12.33 18.00
CA ASN A 233 4.12 -13.27 18.03
C ASN A 233 3.20 -13.03 19.25
N ALA A 234 3.79 -12.83 20.43
CA ALA A 234 3.05 -12.48 21.64
C ALA A 234 2.26 -11.17 21.49
N ILE A 235 2.86 -10.13 20.91
CA ILE A 235 2.17 -8.85 20.61
C ILE A 235 1.01 -9.07 19.64
N CYS A 236 1.19 -9.88 18.60
CA CYS A 236 0.13 -10.17 17.63
C CYS A 236 -1.07 -10.85 18.30
N GLU A 237 -0.83 -11.80 19.22
CA GLU A 237 -1.89 -12.43 20.01
C GLU A 237 -2.60 -11.45 20.94
N GLU A 238 -1.85 -10.61 21.66
CA GLU A 238 -2.42 -9.61 22.57
C GLU A 238 -3.24 -8.56 21.81
N ILE A 239 -2.78 -8.09 20.65
CA ILE A 239 -3.53 -7.15 19.80
C ILE A 239 -4.87 -7.74 19.39
N LYS A 240 -4.89 -9.02 19.04
CA LYS A 240 -6.12 -9.72 18.64
C LYS A 240 -7.12 -9.79 19.80
N ILE A 241 -6.64 -10.10 21.01
CA ILE A 241 -7.44 -10.12 22.24
C ILE A 241 -7.97 -8.71 22.56
N LEU A 242 -7.11 -7.70 22.55
CA LEU A 242 -7.47 -6.31 22.83
C LEU A 242 -8.48 -5.73 21.82
N SER A 243 -8.36 -6.13 20.55
CA SER A 243 -9.31 -5.75 19.50
C SER A 243 -10.67 -6.41 19.71
N ASN A 244 -10.69 -7.71 20.04
CA ASN A 244 -11.91 -8.44 20.37
C ASN A 244 -12.65 -7.85 21.58
N ASP A 245 -11.91 -7.37 22.58
CA ASP A 245 -12.44 -6.68 23.76
C ASP A 245 -12.95 -5.26 23.46
N GLY A 246 -12.74 -4.75 22.24
CA GLY A 246 -13.13 -3.38 21.86
C GLY A 246 -12.21 -2.29 22.43
N LYS A 247 -11.03 -2.65 22.97
CA LYS A 247 -10.09 -1.69 23.60
C LYS A 247 -9.33 -0.85 22.56
N CYS A 248 -9.11 -1.40 21.37
CA CYS A 248 -8.52 -0.70 20.23
C CYS A 248 -9.16 -1.16 18.91
N ARG A 249 -9.25 -0.24 17.94
CA ARG A 249 -9.55 -0.56 16.54
C ARG A 249 -8.24 -0.83 15.83
N THR A 250 -8.11 -1.98 15.17
CA THR A 250 -6.82 -2.40 14.61
C THR A 250 -6.87 -2.46 13.10
N ILE A 251 -5.82 -1.99 12.44
CA ILE A 251 -5.60 -2.20 11.01
C ILE A 251 -4.33 -3.02 10.81
N VAL A 252 -4.44 -4.11 10.06
CA VAL A 252 -3.30 -4.96 9.68
C VAL A 252 -2.99 -4.66 8.23
N ALA A 253 -1.83 -4.07 7.95
CA ALA A 253 -1.40 -3.68 6.61
C ALA A 253 -0.10 -4.40 6.25
N ILE A 254 -0.12 -5.33 5.29
CA ILE A 254 1.06 -6.13 4.95
C ILE A 254 1.36 -6.06 3.46
N ASP A 255 2.53 -5.50 3.11
CA ASP A 255 2.99 -5.39 1.72
C ASP A 255 3.81 -6.62 1.29
N GLY A 256 3.53 -7.15 0.09
CA GLY A 256 4.18 -8.33 -0.46
C GLY A 256 3.79 -9.63 0.27
N TYR A 257 2.53 -9.73 0.71
CA TYR A 257 1.99 -10.79 1.55
C TYR A 257 2.21 -12.20 0.99
N ASN A 258 2.24 -12.34 -0.35
CA ASN A 258 2.51 -13.59 -1.01
C ASN A 258 3.91 -14.19 -0.71
N ALA A 259 4.86 -13.40 -0.20
CA ALA A 259 6.14 -13.91 0.27
C ALA A 259 6.01 -14.90 1.45
N PHE A 260 4.93 -14.85 2.25
CA PHE A 260 4.69 -15.84 3.30
C PHE A 260 4.41 -17.25 2.76
N PHE A 261 3.99 -17.39 1.51
CA PHE A 261 3.63 -18.69 0.92
C PHE A 261 4.59 -19.12 -0.19
N TYR A 262 5.61 -18.31 -0.47
CA TYR A 262 6.55 -18.58 -1.53
C TYR A 262 7.68 -19.50 -1.06
N ARG A 263 7.72 -20.73 -1.59
CA ARG A 263 8.60 -21.81 -1.09
C ARG A 263 10.09 -21.52 -1.15
N ILE A 264 10.55 -20.65 -2.04
CA ILE A 264 11.98 -20.36 -2.23
C ILE A 264 12.36 -19.13 -1.43
N THR A 265 12.87 -19.34 -0.22
CA THR A 265 13.44 -18.27 0.62
C THR A 265 14.97 -18.18 0.42
N ARG A 266 15.58 -17.16 1.02
CA ARG A 266 17.03 -17.07 1.26
C ARG A 266 17.32 -17.01 2.76
N VAL A 267 16.47 -17.68 3.55
CA VAL A 267 16.69 -17.97 4.96
C VAL A 267 17.28 -19.37 5.02
N PHE A 268 18.34 -19.56 5.80
CA PHE A 268 19.06 -20.82 5.86
C PHE A 268 19.27 -21.28 7.31
N THR A 269 19.33 -22.59 7.48
CA THR A 269 19.78 -23.21 8.72
C THR A 269 21.29 -23.00 8.91
N VAL A 270 21.81 -23.35 10.09
CA VAL A 270 23.27 -23.38 10.35
C VAL A 270 24.02 -24.27 9.34
N LYS A 271 23.35 -25.32 8.81
CA LYS A 271 23.88 -26.21 7.78
C LYS A 271 23.77 -25.66 6.35
N LYS A 272 23.32 -24.41 6.18
CA LYS A 272 23.07 -23.73 4.89
C LYS A 272 21.96 -24.37 4.05
N GLU A 273 21.03 -25.08 4.69
CA GLU A 273 19.86 -25.62 4.02
C GLU A 273 18.77 -24.55 3.95
N PRO A 274 18.06 -24.39 2.82
CA PRO A 274 17.01 -23.40 2.68
C PRO A 274 15.81 -23.72 3.59
N VAL A 275 15.26 -22.70 4.21
CA VAL A 275 14.18 -22.81 5.20
C VAL A 275 12.86 -22.38 4.58
N LEU A 276 11.81 -23.18 4.75
CA LEU A 276 10.48 -22.80 4.26
C LEU A 276 9.93 -21.59 5.04
N PRO A 277 9.10 -20.73 4.42
CA PRO A 277 8.52 -19.57 5.10
C PRO A 277 7.78 -19.93 6.40
N GLU A 278 7.07 -21.07 6.40
CA GLU A 278 6.31 -21.60 7.55
C GLU A 278 7.21 -21.92 8.76
N LYS A 279 8.53 -22.10 8.55
CA LYS A 279 9.50 -22.39 9.61
C LYS A 279 10.24 -21.14 10.10
N VAL A 280 9.78 -19.95 9.72
CA VAL A 280 10.32 -18.67 10.20
C VAL A 280 9.41 -18.13 11.30
N THR A 281 9.89 -18.13 12.55
CA THR A 281 9.09 -17.83 13.75
C THR A 281 8.36 -16.50 13.67
N LEU A 282 9.02 -15.45 13.13
CA LEU A 282 8.44 -14.11 13.01
C LEU A 282 7.13 -14.07 12.21
N THR A 283 6.91 -15.01 11.31
CA THR A 283 5.74 -14.99 10.40
C THR A 283 4.44 -15.39 11.07
N GLU A 284 4.51 -16.15 12.16
CA GLU A 284 3.35 -16.81 12.75
C GLU A 284 2.32 -15.81 13.28
N GLY A 285 2.79 -14.77 13.98
CA GLY A 285 1.93 -13.70 14.50
C GLY A 285 1.16 -12.97 13.42
N PHE A 286 1.81 -12.68 12.29
CA PHE A 286 1.16 -11.99 11.17
C PHE A 286 0.16 -12.89 10.44
N LEU A 287 0.49 -14.16 10.23
CA LEU A 287 -0.47 -15.14 9.69
C LEU A 287 -1.67 -15.33 10.61
N ASN A 288 -1.48 -15.26 11.94
CA ASN A 288 -2.57 -15.32 12.90
C ASN A 288 -3.46 -14.07 12.89
N LEU A 289 -2.87 -12.89 12.70
CA LEU A 289 -3.60 -11.61 12.60
C LEU A 289 -4.42 -11.47 11.31
N THR A 290 -4.02 -12.15 10.23
CA THR A 290 -4.75 -12.09 8.96
C THR A 290 -5.89 -13.11 8.84
N LYS A 291 -6.14 -13.91 9.88
CA LYS A 291 -7.35 -14.73 10.01
C LYS A 291 -8.57 -13.84 10.30
N PHE A 292 -9.77 -14.35 10.02
CA PHE A 292 -11.05 -13.65 10.22
C PHE A 292 -11.74 -14.00 11.55
N ASP A 293 -11.07 -14.73 12.43
CA ASP A 293 -11.57 -15.23 13.73
C ASP A 293 -11.60 -14.17 14.85
N TRP A 294 -11.54 -12.88 14.50
CA TRP A 294 -11.56 -11.76 15.43
C TRP A 294 -12.30 -10.57 14.84
N LYS A 295 -12.75 -9.65 15.70
CA LYS A 295 -13.56 -8.47 15.35
C LYS A 295 -12.81 -7.17 15.66
N ASN A 296 -13.44 -6.04 15.34
CA ASN A 296 -12.89 -4.69 15.53
C ASN A 296 -11.58 -4.44 14.76
N GLY A 297 -11.42 -5.13 13.64
CA GLY A 297 -10.21 -5.14 12.83
C GLY A 297 -10.52 -5.00 11.34
N VAL A 298 -9.55 -4.44 10.60
CA VAL A 298 -9.53 -4.46 9.14
C VAL A 298 -8.17 -4.96 8.68
N ILE A 299 -8.16 -5.87 7.71
CA ILE A 299 -6.95 -6.47 7.18
C ILE A 299 -6.80 -6.03 5.73
N ILE A 300 -5.63 -5.50 5.39
CA ILE A 300 -5.27 -5.03 4.06
C ILE A 300 -3.93 -5.64 3.70
N VAL A 301 -3.92 -6.45 2.65
CA VAL A 301 -2.69 -7.08 2.18
C VAL A 301 -2.49 -6.76 0.71
N THR A 302 -1.24 -6.70 0.27
CA THR A 302 -0.93 -6.62 -1.16
C THR A 302 -0.29 -7.93 -1.61
N VAL A 303 -0.55 -8.29 -2.87
CA VAL A 303 0.19 -9.35 -3.55
C VAL A 303 0.99 -8.73 -4.68
N ASP A 304 2.28 -9.05 -4.77
CA ASP A 304 3.17 -8.47 -5.77
C ASP A 304 4.09 -9.53 -6.41
N GLU A 305 4.27 -9.42 -7.72
CA GLU A 305 5.21 -10.23 -8.50
C GLU A 305 6.64 -10.06 -7.99
N ILE A 306 7.03 -8.85 -7.54
CA ILE A 306 8.39 -8.56 -7.06
C ILE A 306 8.72 -9.33 -5.76
N ALA A 307 7.70 -9.76 -5.01
CA ALA A 307 7.90 -10.51 -3.77
C ALA A 307 8.49 -11.92 -4.03
N ILE A 308 8.34 -12.46 -5.24
CA ILE A 308 8.82 -13.79 -5.64
C ILE A 308 10.04 -13.72 -6.59
N ALA A 309 10.65 -14.86 -6.91
CA ALA A 309 11.78 -14.90 -7.84
C ALA A 309 11.35 -14.53 -9.26
N GLU A 310 12.24 -13.88 -10.01
CA GLU A 310 11.93 -13.33 -11.33
C GLU A 310 11.43 -14.37 -12.33
N LYS A 311 12.02 -15.58 -12.30
CA LYS A 311 11.59 -16.72 -13.14
C LYS A 311 10.14 -17.16 -12.91
N ASP A 312 9.58 -16.86 -11.75
CA ASP A 312 8.24 -17.27 -11.32
C ASP A 312 7.24 -16.09 -11.41
N GLN A 313 7.65 -14.92 -11.91
CA GLN A 313 6.79 -13.74 -12.10
C GLN A 313 5.92 -13.87 -13.37
N ILE A 314 5.07 -14.89 -13.41
CA ILE A 314 4.24 -15.20 -14.59
C ILE A 314 2.90 -14.45 -14.57
N SER A 315 2.31 -14.24 -13.39
CA SER A 315 1.00 -13.60 -13.26
C SER A 315 0.89 -12.78 -11.97
N HIS A 316 0.14 -11.67 -12.06
CA HIS A 316 -0.15 -10.77 -10.95
C HIS A 316 -1.45 -11.11 -10.20
N LEU A 317 -2.15 -12.17 -10.61
CA LEU A 317 -3.44 -12.54 -10.02
C LEU A 317 -3.24 -13.16 -8.62
N PRO A 318 -4.12 -12.87 -7.64
CA PRO A 318 -3.99 -13.37 -6.27
C PRO A 318 -3.88 -14.89 -6.18
N ARG A 319 -4.71 -15.63 -6.92
CA ARG A 319 -4.69 -17.11 -6.93
C ARG A 319 -3.34 -17.69 -7.37
N TYR A 320 -2.66 -17.02 -8.29
CA TYR A 320 -1.34 -17.44 -8.76
C TYR A 320 -0.27 -17.10 -7.71
N LEU A 321 -0.24 -15.85 -7.26
CA LEU A 321 0.80 -15.35 -6.35
C LEU A 321 0.75 -15.99 -4.95
N LEU A 322 -0.45 -16.21 -4.42
CA LEU A 322 -0.65 -16.81 -3.09
C LEU A 322 -0.53 -18.34 -3.10
N GLY A 323 -0.64 -18.96 -4.28
CA GLY A 323 -0.83 -20.40 -4.40
C GLY A 323 -2.08 -20.90 -3.67
N LYS A 324 -2.17 -22.22 -3.49
CA LYS A 324 -3.32 -22.84 -2.80
C LYS A 324 -3.41 -22.41 -1.33
N GLN A 325 -2.31 -22.56 -0.58
CA GLN A 325 -2.26 -22.30 0.86
C GLN A 325 -2.60 -20.85 1.19
N GLY A 326 -1.99 -19.87 0.52
CA GLY A 326 -2.22 -18.46 0.81
C GLY A 326 -3.61 -17.98 0.39
N PHE A 327 -4.17 -18.56 -0.69
CA PHE A 327 -5.53 -18.26 -1.13
C PHE A 327 -6.56 -18.80 -0.14
N GLU A 328 -6.44 -20.06 0.27
CA GLU A 328 -7.31 -20.69 1.28
C GLU A 328 -7.21 -19.97 2.64
N HIS A 329 -6.02 -19.51 3.03
CA HIS A 329 -5.82 -18.74 4.26
C HIS A 329 -6.61 -17.42 4.28
N LEU A 330 -6.71 -16.74 3.14
CA LEU A 330 -7.40 -15.45 3.01
C LEU A 330 -8.88 -15.58 2.61
N ASP A 331 -9.35 -16.75 2.19
CA ASP A 331 -10.72 -16.94 1.73
C ASP A 331 -11.73 -16.88 2.89
N PRO A 332 -12.85 -16.12 2.80
CA PRO A 332 -13.19 -15.10 1.80
C PRO A 332 -12.48 -13.75 2.03
N PHE A 333 -12.13 -13.08 0.92
CA PHE A 333 -11.57 -11.72 0.90
C PHE A 333 -12.17 -10.87 -0.24
N VAL A 334 -12.04 -9.55 -0.12
CA VAL A 334 -12.42 -8.58 -1.15
C VAL A 334 -11.21 -8.26 -2.04
N PRO A 335 -11.19 -8.67 -3.31
CA PRO A 335 -10.11 -8.35 -4.24
C PRO A 335 -10.23 -6.89 -4.73
N ILE A 336 -9.17 -6.10 -4.57
CA ILE A 336 -9.09 -4.70 -5.01
C ILE A 336 -8.05 -4.58 -6.12
N LEU A 337 -8.50 -4.35 -7.36
CA LEU A 337 -7.62 -4.19 -8.51
C LEU A 337 -6.99 -2.78 -8.51
N VAL A 338 -5.67 -2.73 -8.45
CA VAL A 338 -4.89 -1.51 -8.65
C VAL A 338 -4.39 -1.48 -10.09
N SER A 339 -5.16 -0.80 -10.94
CA SER A 339 -4.88 -0.62 -12.36
C SER A 339 -3.77 0.41 -12.65
N ASN A 340 -3.32 0.42 -13.91
CA ASN A 340 -2.54 1.53 -14.47
C ASN A 340 -3.30 2.86 -14.32
N TYR A 341 -2.60 3.97 -14.55
CA TYR A 341 -3.24 5.28 -14.52
C TYR A 341 -4.33 5.40 -15.58
N THR A 342 -5.42 6.07 -15.23
CA THR A 342 -6.36 6.63 -16.19
C THR A 342 -5.72 7.84 -16.89
N LYS A 343 -6.29 8.26 -18.03
CA LYS A 343 -5.82 9.47 -18.72
C LYS A 343 -5.79 10.70 -17.80
N LYS A 344 -6.80 10.86 -16.93
CA LYS A 344 -6.84 11.95 -15.93
C LYS A 344 -5.66 11.86 -14.96
N GLU A 345 -5.37 10.67 -14.42
CA GLU A 345 -4.24 10.43 -13.51
C GLU A 345 -2.88 10.67 -14.19
N VAL A 346 -2.71 10.25 -15.45
CA VAL A 346 -1.49 10.53 -16.23
C VAL A 346 -1.27 12.03 -16.38
N LEU A 347 -2.30 12.76 -16.80
CA LEU A 347 -2.23 14.21 -17.00
C LEU A 347 -1.89 14.94 -15.69
N SER A 348 -2.59 14.62 -14.60
CA SER A 348 -2.28 15.17 -13.27
C SER A 348 -0.85 14.88 -12.83
N CYS A 349 -0.35 13.66 -13.09
CA CYS A 349 1.02 13.29 -12.74
C CYS A 349 2.06 14.07 -13.55
N LEU A 350 1.82 14.28 -14.85
CA LEU A 350 2.69 15.07 -15.70
C LEU A 350 2.66 16.54 -15.31
N ASP A 351 1.50 17.09 -14.96
CA ASP A 351 1.38 18.48 -14.50
C ASP A 351 2.10 18.69 -13.16
N TYR A 352 2.04 17.71 -12.24
CA TYR A 352 2.88 17.70 -11.04
C TYR A 352 4.38 17.72 -11.39
N TYR A 353 4.83 16.89 -12.33
CA TYR A 353 6.24 16.89 -12.75
C TYR A 353 6.67 18.20 -13.43
N LYS A 354 5.80 18.82 -14.23
CA LYS A 354 6.06 20.15 -14.83
C LYS A 354 6.18 21.22 -13.75
N GLU A 355 5.29 21.22 -12.75
CA GLU A 355 5.34 22.15 -11.62
C GLU A 355 6.65 22.02 -10.83
N ARG A 356 7.10 20.78 -10.61
CA ARG A 356 8.40 20.49 -9.98
C ARG A 356 9.61 20.82 -10.84
N LYS A 357 9.41 21.29 -12.08
CA LYS A 357 10.46 21.47 -13.10
C LYS A 357 11.27 20.18 -13.33
N TRP A 358 10.62 19.03 -13.14
CA TRP A 358 11.24 17.72 -13.27
C TRP A 358 11.33 17.29 -14.73
N ILE A 359 10.41 17.76 -15.57
CA ILE A 359 10.41 17.53 -17.01
C ILE A 359 10.25 18.86 -17.75
N GLN A 360 10.89 18.99 -18.91
CA GLN A 360 10.69 20.14 -19.78
C GLN A 360 9.50 19.90 -20.72
N PRO A 361 8.53 20.82 -20.80
CA PRO A 361 7.37 20.64 -21.67
C PRO A 361 7.77 20.78 -23.13
N TYR A 362 7.34 19.84 -23.97
CA TYR A 362 7.42 19.93 -25.43
C TYR A 362 6.11 19.48 -26.09
N PRO A 363 5.79 19.95 -27.32
CA PRO A 363 4.57 19.56 -28.01
C PRO A 363 4.49 18.05 -28.21
N GLY A 364 3.41 17.42 -27.74
CA GLY A 364 3.21 15.97 -27.86
C GLY A 364 3.71 15.12 -26.68
N LEU A 365 4.44 15.70 -25.73
CA LEU A 365 4.97 15.02 -24.53
C LEU A 365 3.93 14.14 -23.83
N GLU A 366 2.72 14.66 -23.60
CA GLU A 366 1.66 13.95 -22.89
C GLU A 366 1.29 12.62 -23.58
N ASN A 367 1.09 12.66 -24.90
CA ASN A 367 0.68 11.49 -25.68
C ASN A 367 1.83 10.48 -25.81
N GLU A 368 3.06 10.95 -26.06
CA GLU A 368 4.23 10.09 -26.19
C GLU A 368 4.54 9.35 -24.89
N VAL A 369 4.56 10.09 -23.77
CA VAL A 369 4.86 9.52 -22.47
C VAL A 369 3.73 8.59 -21.99
N GLU A 370 2.47 8.92 -22.22
CA GLU A 370 1.33 8.03 -21.97
C GLU A 370 1.48 6.71 -22.75
N PHE A 371 1.82 6.80 -24.04
CA PHE A 371 1.99 5.65 -24.92
C PHE A 371 3.17 4.76 -24.50
N VAL A 372 4.36 5.33 -24.33
CA VAL A 372 5.60 4.58 -24.00
C VAL A 372 5.52 3.96 -22.59
N SER A 373 4.94 4.68 -21.63
CA SER A 373 4.73 4.14 -20.28
C SER A 373 3.59 3.11 -20.22
N ALA A 374 2.74 3.05 -21.25
CA ALA A 374 1.45 2.35 -21.25
C ALA A 374 0.60 2.72 -20.02
N SER A 375 0.66 3.99 -19.61
CA SER A 375 0.06 4.54 -18.39
C SER A 375 0.48 3.82 -17.09
N ASN A 376 1.57 3.06 -17.06
CA ASN A 376 2.04 2.42 -15.84
C ASN A 376 2.78 3.43 -14.94
N PRO A 377 2.34 3.65 -13.69
CA PRO A 377 2.91 4.67 -12.79
C PRO A 377 4.43 4.59 -12.62
N TYR A 378 4.96 3.38 -12.40
CA TYR A 378 6.39 3.18 -12.20
C TYR A 378 7.21 3.40 -13.48
N LYS A 379 6.71 2.92 -14.63
CA LYS A 379 7.37 3.19 -15.92
C LYS A 379 7.33 4.66 -16.27
N LEU A 380 6.20 5.33 -16.03
CA LEU A 380 6.03 6.78 -16.21
C LEU A 380 7.08 7.56 -15.42
N MET A 381 7.20 7.28 -14.12
CA MET A 381 8.21 7.89 -13.25
C MET A 381 9.63 7.67 -13.79
N LYS A 382 9.95 6.47 -14.29
CA LYS A 382 11.27 6.16 -14.84
C LYS A 382 11.58 6.92 -16.13
N ILE A 383 10.62 6.96 -17.07
CA ILE A 383 10.78 7.66 -18.35
C ILE A 383 10.97 9.15 -18.09
N CYS A 384 10.12 9.74 -17.25
CA CYS A 384 10.20 11.16 -16.90
C CYS A 384 11.46 11.53 -16.11
N ALA A 385 12.16 10.58 -15.47
CA ALA A 385 13.38 10.89 -14.73
C ALA A 385 14.58 11.27 -15.60
N SER A 386 14.52 10.97 -16.91
CA SER A 386 15.59 11.26 -17.87
C SER A 386 15.21 12.34 -18.90
N LEU A 387 14.06 12.98 -18.77
CA LEU A 387 13.51 13.95 -19.74
C LEU A 387 13.80 15.41 -19.37
#